data_AF-A0A7Y4TE96-F1
#
_entry.id   AF-A0A7Y4TE96-F1
#
_cell.length_a   1.000
_cell.length_b   1.000
_cell.length_c   1.000
_cell.angle_alpha   90.00
_cell.angle_beta   90.00
_cell.angle_gamma   90.00
#
_symmetry.space_group_name_H-M   'P 1'
#
loop_
_entity.id
_entity.type
_entity.pdbx_description
1 polymer ?
#
loop_
_entity_poly.entity_id
_entity_poly.type
_entity_poly.pdbx_seq_one_letter_code
_entity_poly.pdbx_strand_id
1 'polypeptide(L)'
;MSGCRPSARALLRALVPLLLVLTAWPAAAQDTSEAQLWVQALALGRLSEHWRSHLEVQPRVMDDVSELGLTIVRTAVGYQVSPRASVWLGHA
;
A
#
# COMPACT_ATOMS: atom_id res chain seq x y z
N MET A 1 -33.69 -18.67 54.64
CA MET A 1 -32.63 -17.90 53.94
C MET A 1 -32.75 -18.19 52.45
N SER A 2 -33.62 -17.48 51.74
CA SER A 2 -33.87 -17.73 50.31
C SER A 2 -32.90 -16.92 49.46
N GLY A 3 -31.93 -17.61 48.84
CA GLY A 3 -30.98 -17.01 47.92
C GLY A 3 -31.65 -16.56 46.63
N CYS A 4 -31.59 -15.27 46.34
CA CYS A 4 -32.06 -14.69 45.09
C CYS A 4 -31.14 -15.16 43.95
N ARG A 5 -31.58 -16.11 43.13
CA ARG A 5 -30.85 -16.53 41.93
C ARG A 5 -31.04 -15.47 40.84
N PRO A 6 -29.96 -14.87 40.31
CA PRO A 6 -30.09 -13.86 39.26
C PRO A 6 -30.73 -14.49 38.02
N SER A 7 -31.73 -13.80 37.47
CA SER A 7 -32.40 -14.18 36.22
C SER A 7 -31.39 -14.29 35.08
N ALA A 8 -31.56 -15.25 34.17
CA ALA A 8 -30.73 -15.42 32.98
C ALA A 8 -30.60 -14.12 32.15
N ARG A 9 -31.64 -13.26 32.19
CA ARG A 9 -31.62 -11.93 31.54
C ARG A 9 -30.72 -10.93 32.24
N ALA A 10 -30.56 -11.02 33.56
CA ALA A 10 -29.64 -10.19 34.34
C ALA A 10 -28.18 -10.63 34.10
N LEU A 11 -27.94 -11.94 33.98
CA LEU A 11 -26.65 -12.49 33.58
C LEU A 11 -26.25 -12.04 32.16
N LEU A 12 -27.17 -12.11 31.20
CA LEU A 12 -26.90 -11.65 29.82
C LEU A 12 -26.55 -10.15 29.76
N ARG A 13 -27.27 -9.33 30.52
CA ARG A 13 -27.05 -7.87 30.58
C ARG A 13 -25.70 -7.50 31.21
N ALA A 14 -25.19 -8.30 32.14
CA ALA A 14 -23.87 -8.11 32.73
C ALA A 14 -22.75 -8.63 31.81
N LEU A 15 -23.04 -9.63 30.96
CA LEU A 15 -22.05 -10.23 30.06
C LEU A 15 -21.67 -9.30 28.90
N VAL A 16 -22.62 -8.53 28.38
CA VAL A 16 -22.39 -7.59 27.26
C VAL A 16 -21.35 -6.51 27.55
N PRO A 17 -21.43 -5.73 28.65
CA PRO A 17 -20.40 -4.74 28.97
C PRO A 17 -19.06 -5.40 29.31
N LEU A 18 -19.08 -6.59 29.91
CA LEU A 18 -17.85 -7.35 30.19
C LEU A 18 -17.15 -7.78 28.89
N LEU A 19 -17.90 -8.24 27.88
CA LEU A 19 -17.35 -8.57 26.57
C LEU A 19 -16.74 -7.35 25.86
N LEU A 20 -17.39 -6.18 25.97
CA LEU A 20 -16.91 -4.93 25.38
C LEU A 20 -15.59 -4.47 26.02
N VAL A 21 -15.44 -4.63 27.34
CA VAL A 21 -14.18 -4.31 28.04
C VAL A 21 -13.05 -5.26 27.61
N LEU A 22 -13.35 -6.52 27.33
CA LEU A 22 -12.35 -7.48 26.85
C LEU A 22 -11.85 -7.19 25.42
N THR A 23 -12.64 -6.50 24.59
CA THR A 23 -12.19 -6.05 23.25
C THR A 23 -11.37 -4.76 23.27
N ALA A 24 -11.32 -4.04 24.40
CA ALA A 24 -10.60 -2.78 24.52
C ALA A 24 -9.11 -2.96 24.85
N TRP A 25 -8.56 -4.16 24.66
CA TRP A 25 -7.13 -4.39 24.85
C TRP A 25 -6.34 -3.56 23.84
N PRO A 26 -5.41 -2.70 24.26
CA PRO A 26 -4.56 -1.98 23.32
C PRO A 26 -3.75 -3.03 22.55
N ALA A 27 -4.01 -3.16 21.25
CA ALA A 27 -3.11 -3.87 20.38
C ALA A 27 -1.76 -3.14 20.45
N ALA A 28 -0.73 -3.82 20.93
CA ALA A 28 0.63 -3.34 20.80
C ALA A 28 0.98 -3.41 19.31
N ALA A 29 0.58 -2.40 18.55
CA ALA A 29 1.06 -2.20 17.19
C ALA A 29 2.57 -2.02 17.33
N GLN A 30 3.33 -3.04 16.91
CA GLN A 30 4.76 -2.89 16.78
C GLN A 30 4.99 -2.00 15.56
N ASP A 31 5.35 -0.75 15.80
CA ASP A 31 5.88 0.13 14.76
C ASP A 31 7.32 -0.33 14.47
N THR A 32 7.46 -1.47 13.80
CA THR A 32 8.69 -1.75 13.05
C THR A 32 8.67 -0.79 11.86
N SER A 33 9.21 0.42 12.08
CA SER A 33 9.38 1.40 11.02
C SER A 33 10.42 0.88 10.04
N GLU A 34 9.98 0.05 9.09
CA GLU A 34 10.80 -0.38 7.96
C GLU A 34 11.12 0.86 7.11
N ALA A 35 12.38 1.29 7.12
CA ALA A 35 12.80 2.38 6.26
C ALA A 35 12.78 1.91 4.81
N GLN A 36 12.19 2.73 3.95
CA GLN A 36 12.13 2.45 2.51
C GLN A 36 12.68 3.64 1.73
N LEU A 37 13.69 3.37 0.90
CA LEU A 37 14.21 4.34 -0.05
C LEU A 37 13.66 4.02 -1.43
N TRP A 38 12.99 5.01 -2.02
CA TRP A 38 12.52 4.97 -3.40
C TRP A 38 13.44 5.82 -4.28
N VAL A 39 14.01 5.21 -5.31
CA VAL A 39 14.79 5.91 -6.32
C VAL A 39 14.03 5.79 -7.64
N GLN A 40 14.07 6.83 -8.49
CA GLN A 40 13.51 6.79 -9.84
C GLN A 40 14.58 7.23 -10.85
N ALA A 41 14.79 6.39 -11.86
CA ALA A 41 15.54 6.73 -13.04
C ALA A 41 14.58 6.82 -14.23
N LEU A 42 14.58 7.95 -14.94
CA LEU A 42 13.73 8.20 -16.10
C LEU A 42 14.58 8.59 -17.31
N ALA A 43 14.37 7.90 -18.42
CA ALA A 43 14.94 8.21 -19.71
C ALA A 43 13.82 8.51 -20.72
N LEU A 44 13.80 9.75 -21.21
CA LEU A 44 12.92 10.19 -22.29
C LEU A 44 13.75 10.44 -23.54
N GLY A 45 13.36 9.83 -24.66
CA GLY A 45 14.08 9.95 -25.92
C GLY A 45 13.19 10.48 -27.05
N ARG A 46 13.80 11.20 -28.00
CA ARG A 46 13.19 11.46 -29.30
C ARG A 46 13.77 10.48 -30.30
N LEU A 47 12.94 9.55 -30.80
CA LEU A 47 13.34 8.54 -31.77
C LEU A 47 13.30 9.07 -33.20
N SER A 48 12.30 9.91 -33.51
CA SER A 48 12.17 10.63 -34.78
C SER A 48 11.39 11.93 -34.58
N GLU A 49 10.98 12.60 -35.66
CA GLU A 49 10.21 13.85 -35.58
C GLU A 49 8.94 13.70 -34.72
N HIS A 50 8.19 12.61 -34.89
CA HIS A 50 6.93 12.37 -34.18
C HIS A 50 7.01 11.27 -33.11
N TRP A 51 8.03 10.41 -33.15
CA TRP A 51 8.14 9.28 -32.22
C TRP A 51 9.03 9.61 -31.01
N ARG A 52 8.56 9.21 -29.82
CA ARG A 52 9.23 9.39 -28.54
C ARG A 52 9.31 8.07 -27.78
N SER A 53 10.31 7.94 -26.93
CA SER A 53 10.47 6.80 -26.01
C SER A 53 10.40 7.25 -24.56
N HIS A 54 9.92 6.35 -23.71
CA HIS A 54 9.89 6.48 -22.26
C HIS A 54 10.38 5.18 -21.65
N LEU A 55 11.38 5.27 -20.78
CA LEU A 55 11.87 4.17 -19.97
C LEU A 55 12.05 4.68 -18.55
N GLU A 56 11.45 3.99 -17.60
CA GLU A 56 11.51 4.35 -16.19
C GLU A 56 11.84 3.10 -15.37
N VAL A 57 12.71 3.26 -14.38
CA VAL A 57 13.07 2.22 -13.42
C VAL A 57 12.93 2.81 -12.03
N GLN A 58 12.12 2.19 -11.19
CA GLN A 58 11.90 2.59 -9.80
C GLN A 58 12.26 1.42 -8.86
N PRO A 59 13.51 1.31 -8.41
CA PRO A 59 13.87 0.35 -7.37
C PRO A 59 13.39 0.85 -6.01
N ARG A 60 12.99 -0.11 -5.17
CA ARG A 60 12.67 0.12 -3.76
C ARG A 60 13.68 -0.62 -2.89
N VAL A 61 14.49 0.13 -2.15
CA VAL A 61 15.45 -0.43 -1.19
C VAL A 61 14.78 -0.46 0.18
N MET A 62 14.84 -1.61 0.86
CA MET A 62 14.28 -1.85 2.19
C MET A 62 15.39 -2.31 3.14
N ASP A 63 15.17 -2.22 4.44
CA ASP A 63 16.18 -2.53 5.46
C ASP A 63 16.66 -3.99 5.42
N ASP A 64 15.82 -4.92 4.94
CA ASP A 64 16.23 -6.28 4.62
C ASP A 64 16.60 -6.41 3.13
N VAL A 65 17.90 -6.26 2.83
CA VAL A 65 18.48 -6.37 1.48
C VAL A 65 18.29 -7.77 0.87
N SER A 66 17.87 -8.76 1.67
CA SER A 66 17.57 -10.12 1.21
C SER A 66 16.29 -10.20 0.38
N GLU A 67 15.35 -9.26 0.58
CA GLU A 67 14.24 -9.05 -0.32
C GLU A 67 14.65 -8.03 -1.38
N LEU A 68 14.91 -8.47 -2.60
CA LEU A 68 14.95 -7.58 -3.77
C LEU A 68 13.60 -6.88 -3.85
N GLY A 69 13.53 -5.69 -3.24
CA GLY A 69 12.35 -4.88 -3.14
C GLY A 69 11.86 -4.53 -4.53
N LEU A 70 10.68 -5.05 -4.85
CA LEU A 70 9.83 -4.77 -6.00
C LEU A 70 10.39 -3.64 -6.91
N THR A 71 11.17 -3.99 -7.94
CA THR A 71 11.63 -3.02 -8.93
C THR A 71 10.55 -2.85 -9.99
N ILE A 72 10.02 -1.63 -10.11
CA ILE A 72 9.06 -1.31 -11.17
C ILE A 72 9.84 -0.87 -12.40
N VAL A 73 9.58 -1.48 -13.54
CA VAL A 73 10.15 -1.07 -14.83
C VAL A 73 9.00 -0.71 -15.76
N ARG A 74 8.97 0.55 -16.22
CA ARG A 74 7.94 1.02 -17.15
C ARG A 74 8.57 1.41 -18.46
N THR A 75 7.98 0.93 -19.54
CA THR A 75 8.38 1.34 -20.88
C THR A 75 7.16 1.76 -21.68
N ALA A 76 7.31 2.83 -22.45
CA ALA A 76 6.28 3.26 -23.37
C ALA A 76 6.89 3.87 -24.63
N VAL A 77 6.14 3.79 -25.71
CA VAL A 77 6.40 4.49 -26.95
C VAL A 77 5.30 5.54 -27.14
N GLY A 78 5.72 6.75 -27.50
CA GLY A 78 4.84 7.89 -27.70
C GLY A 78 4.81 8.32 -29.15
N TYR A 79 3.62 8.70 -29.64
CA TYR A 79 3.44 9.38 -30.92
C TYR A 79 2.92 10.80 -30.70
N GLN A 80 3.62 11.79 -31.24
CA GLN A 80 3.22 13.19 -31.18
C GLN A 80 2.14 13.49 -32.23
N VAL A 81 0.90 13.64 -31.78
CA VAL A 81 -0.26 13.94 -32.65
C VAL A 81 -0.39 15.43 -32.98
N SER A 82 0.16 16.31 -32.14
CA SER A 82 0.25 17.75 -32.40
C SER A 82 1.43 18.35 -31.63
N PRO A 83 1.82 19.61 -31.88
CA PRO A 83 2.91 20.25 -31.13
C PRO A 83 2.72 20.25 -29.60
N ARG A 84 1.48 20.08 -29.11
CA ARG A 84 1.12 20.08 -27.68
C ARG A 84 0.54 18.77 -27.16
N ALA A 85 0.37 17.76 -28.00
CA ALA A 85 -0.28 16.51 -27.61
C ALA A 85 0.49 15.29 -28.09
N SER A 86 0.52 14.24 -27.28
CA SER A 86 1.13 12.96 -27.60
C SER A 86 0.30 11.83 -26.99
N VAL A 87 0.20 10.72 -27.71
CA VAL A 87 -0.44 9.49 -27.26
C VAL A 87 0.65 8.51 -26.92
N TRP A 88 0.51 7.81 -25.79
CA TRP A 88 1.50 6.86 -25.30
C TRP A 88 0.88 5.48 -25.16
N LEU A 89 1.65 4.45 -25.54
CA LEU A 89 1.32 3.06 -25.33
C LEU A 89 2.50 2.40 -24.60
N GLY A 90 2.23 1.74 -23.48
CA GLY A 90 3.28 1.18 -22.63
C GLY A 90 2.82 0.08 -21.70
N HIS A 91 3.78 -0.48 -20.96
CA HIS A 91 3.61 -1.56 -19.99
C HIS A 91 4.42 -1.27 -18.72
N ALA A 92 4.01 -1.88 -17.59
CA ALA A 92 4.55 -1.70 -16.25
C ALA A 92 4.55 -3.02 -15.49
#